data_AF-A0A285NY36-F1
#
_entry.id   AF-A0A285NY36-F1
#
_cell.length_a   1.000
_cell.length_b   1.000
_cell.length_c   1.000
_cell.angle_alpha   90.00
_cell.angle_beta   90.00
_cell.angle_gamma   90.00
#
_symmetry.space_group_name_H-M   'P 1'
#
loop_
_entity.id
_entity.type
_entity.pdbx_description
1 polymer ?
#
loop_
_entity_poly.entity_id
_entity_poly.type
_entity_poly.pdbx_seq_one_letter_code
_entity_poly.pdbx_strand_id
1 'polypeptide(L)'
;MNRRKMLKLLGGGVAVGGSGKALYNTQIGYGVITGTNVREQDLKPLLTEWMRVGDYRAELDEYAIELSGDTVRVVDGDDAVAERSVTGATPEEGAAIDAEYGLAGGPVEELIRDVPALRSGEFVVEGATFDEFFERINDADTSQFAVGATRDGYDYADPDTVAGFTGADPADPERVVTALRTAFREHSSYDKPRYVAGSIEDNVLFGAVDLRKHFESPVDFEALQSGEATGLFCTELTRRAAESLHAVPAHEATVPVVTMFVSDTRHKHAYTGVASLLREDGDLVMAITFLDYMHSTLYDDLYLTGVLGDGLDAYNSRHRATDIYWHR
;
A
#
# COMPACT_ATOMS: atom_id res chain seq x y z
N MET A 1 -36.10 8.52 7.92
CA MET A 1 -36.09 9.40 6.74
C MET A 1 -35.31 8.68 5.64
N ASN A 2 -35.90 8.39 4.48
CA ASN A 2 -35.33 7.42 3.51
C ASN A 2 -34.27 8.09 2.60
N ARG A 3 -33.16 7.38 2.29
CA ARG A 3 -32.02 7.84 1.46
C ARG A 3 -32.47 8.54 0.16
N ARG A 4 -33.54 8.04 -0.48
CA ARG A 4 -34.18 8.64 -1.67
C ARG A 4 -34.79 10.03 -1.46
N LYS A 5 -35.30 10.35 -0.26
CA LYS A 5 -35.89 11.67 0.04
C LYS A 5 -34.82 12.74 0.26
N MET A 6 -33.67 12.37 0.81
CA MET A 6 -32.54 13.28 1.02
C MET A 6 -31.91 13.72 -0.31
N LEU A 7 -31.73 12.78 -1.24
CA LEU A 7 -31.30 13.05 -2.62
C LEU A 7 -32.28 13.97 -3.38
N LYS A 8 -33.59 13.78 -3.22
CA LYS A 8 -34.60 14.67 -3.83
C LYS A 8 -34.62 16.07 -3.20
N LEU A 9 -34.35 16.18 -1.90
CA LEU A 9 -34.30 17.48 -1.22
C LEU A 9 -33.05 18.28 -1.63
N LEU A 10 -31.90 17.62 -1.71
CA LEU A 10 -30.64 18.22 -2.16
C LEU A 10 -30.67 18.55 -3.67
N GLY A 11 -31.31 17.70 -4.48
CA GLY A 11 -31.45 17.92 -5.91
C GLY A 11 -32.43 19.03 -6.31
N GLY A 12 -33.35 19.43 -5.43
CA GLY A 12 -34.39 20.42 -5.74
C GLY A 12 -34.04 21.89 -5.46
N GLY A 13 -33.14 22.16 -4.49
CA GLY A 13 -32.89 23.53 -4.00
C GLY A 13 -31.54 24.15 -4.36
N VAL A 14 -30.52 23.34 -4.69
CA VAL A 14 -29.13 23.78 -4.92
C VAL A 14 -28.77 23.86 -6.42
N ALA A 15 -29.74 23.61 -7.29
CA ALA A 15 -29.52 23.20 -8.68
C ALA A 15 -29.02 24.25 -9.69
N VAL A 16 -28.85 25.53 -9.32
CA VAL A 16 -28.58 26.60 -10.33
C VAL A 16 -27.14 27.11 -10.36
N GLY A 17 -26.31 26.86 -9.33
CA GLY A 17 -24.91 27.37 -9.29
C GLY A 17 -23.82 26.32 -9.10
N GLY A 18 -24.06 25.27 -8.31
CA GLY A 18 -23.04 24.27 -7.94
C GLY A 18 -23.05 22.99 -8.79
N SER A 19 -24.17 22.68 -9.43
CA SER A 19 -24.38 21.46 -10.22
C SER A 19 -23.44 21.39 -11.43
N GLY A 20 -23.12 22.51 -12.08
CA GLY A 20 -22.20 22.55 -13.21
C GLY A 20 -20.75 22.19 -12.84
N LYS A 21 -20.23 22.70 -11.71
CA LYS A 21 -18.88 22.39 -11.22
C LYS A 21 -18.78 20.98 -10.64
N ALA A 22 -19.82 20.55 -9.93
CA ALA A 22 -19.91 19.18 -9.43
C ALA A 22 -20.03 18.18 -10.60
N LEU A 23 -20.82 18.47 -11.63
CA LEU A 23 -20.90 17.64 -12.83
C LEU A 23 -19.61 17.65 -13.64
N TYR A 24 -18.95 18.80 -13.77
CA TYR A 24 -17.65 18.94 -14.43
C TYR A 24 -16.56 18.15 -13.71
N ASN A 25 -16.54 18.15 -12.37
CA ASN A 25 -15.66 17.28 -11.59
C ASN A 25 -16.06 15.79 -11.69
N THR A 26 -17.34 15.45 -11.81
CA THR A 26 -17.77 14.05 -11.98
C THR A 26 -17.60 13.49 -13.40
N GLN A 27 -17.54 14.34 -14.44
CA GLN A 27 -17.44 13.91 -15.85
C GLN A 27 -16.06 14.18 -16.49
N ILE A 28 -15.29 15.14 -15.96
CA ILE A 28 -13.94 15.51 -16.42
C ILE A 28 -13.00 15.61 -15.21
N GLY A 29 -13.19 14.76 -14.20
CA GLY A 29 -12.50 14.80 -12.90
C GLY A 29 -10.99 14.51 -12.91
N TYR A 30 -10.24 15.20 -13.77
CA TYR A 30 -8.79 15.14 -13.94
C TYR A 30 -8.24 16.51 -14.38
N GLY A 31 -8.87 17.59 -13.94
CA GLY A 31 -8.65 18.95 -14.45
C GLY A 31 -7.88 19.86 -13.49
N VAL A 32 -6.57 19.66 -13.32
CA VAL A 32 -5.46 20.61 -13.56
C VAL A 32 -4.18 19.79 -13.63
N ILE A 33 -3.73 19.43 -14.85
CA ILE A 33 -2.44 18.76 -15.08
C ILE A 33 -1.34 19.82 -15.07
N THR A 34 -0.92 20.25 -13.88
CA THR A 34 0.37 20.94 -13.73
C THR A 34 1.22 20.18 -12.71
N GLY A 35 2.48 19.93 -13.07
CA GLY A 35 3.44 19.13 -12.29
C GLY A 35 3.90 17.86 -13.00
N THR A 36 5.03 17.34 -12.53
CA THR A 36 5.70 16.14 -13.02
C THR A 36 4.91 14.89 -12.64
N ASN A 37 4.69 13.96 -13.58
CA ASN A 37 3.99 12.70 -13.30
C ASN A 37 4.83 11.78 -12.38
N VAL A 38 4.22 10.75 -11.79
CA VAL A 38 4.90 9.85 -10.85
C VAL A 38 6.16 9.18 -11.42
N ARG A 39 6.22 8.97 -12.75
CA ARG A 39 7.38 8.38 -13.42
C ARG A 39 8.59 9.32 -13.48
N GLU A 40 8.35 10.61 -13.45
CA GLU A 40 9.38 11.64 -13.62
C GLU A 40 9.71 12.35 -12.29
N GLN A 41 9.05 11.97 -11.19
CA GLN A 41 9.25 12.58 -9.88
C GLN A 41 10.47 12.01 -9.17
N ASP A 42 11.20 12.89 -8.49
CA ASP A 42 12.10 12.47 -7.42
C ASP A 42 11.26 12.04 -6.21
N LEU A 43 11.08 10.74 -6.06
CA LEU A 43 10.25 10.14 -5.01
C LEU A 43 10.98 10.05 -3.66
N LYS A 44 12.32 10.10 -3.66
CA LYS A 44 13.13 9.84 -2.47
C LYS A 44 12.81 10.79 -1.31
N PRO A 45 12.66 12.12 -1.51
CA PRO A 45 12.26 13.02 -0.43
C PRO A 45 10.91 12.62 0.20
N LEU A 46 9.92 12.26 -0.61
CA LEU A 46 8.59 11.86 -0.14
C LEU A 46 8.62 10.53 0.61
N LEU A 47 9.40 9.57 0.12
CA LEU A 47 9.59 8.26 0.76
C LEU A 47 10.24 8.43 2.14
N THR A 48 11.35 9.17 2.21
CA THR A 48 12.15 9.32 3.44
C THR A 48 11.47 10.15 4.52
N GLU A 49 10.53 11.05 4.17
CA GLU A 49 9.81 11.88 5.13
C GLU A 49 9.09 11.03 6.19
N TRP A 50 8.39 9.99 5.74
CA TRP A 50 7.54 9.14 6.56
C TRP A 50 8.07 7.71 6.76
N MET A 51 9.13 7.30 6.04
CA MET A 51 9.77 6.00 6.24
C MET A 51 10.32 5.89 7.65
N ARG A 52 9.97 4.80 8.33
CA ARG A 52 10.53 4.45 9.63
C ARG A 52 10.93 2.98 9.58
N VAL A 53 12.13 2.69 10.06
CA VAL A 53 12.56 1.30 10.32
C VAL A 53 12.40 1.10 11.82
N GLY A 54 11.29 0.45 12.17
CA GLY A 54 10.78 0.34 13.53
C GLY A 54 11.34 -0.84 14.30
N ASP A 55 10.65 -1.17 15.40
CA ASP A 55 10.83 -2.44 16.06
C ASP A 55 10.24 -3.54 15.17
N TYR A 56 10.95 -4.66 15.03
CA TYR A 56 10.61 -5.75 14.14
C TYR A 56 10.88 -7.08 14.80
N ARG A 57 10.02 -8.06 14.54
CA ARG A 57 10.19 -9.42 15.00
C ARG A 57 9.85 -10.41 13.88
N ALA A 58 10.73 -11.39 13.67
CA ALA A 58 10.50 -12.52 12.78
C ALA A 58 10.68 -13.83 13.54
N GLU A 59 9.70 -14.71 13.45
CA GLU A 59 9.78 -16.08 13.95
C GLU A 59 10.47 -16.96 12.89
N LEU A 60 11.51 -17.70 13.30
CA LEU A 60 12.38 -18.54 12.47
C LEU A 60 12.57 -19.92 13.13
N ASP A 61 11.62 -20.82 12.93
CA ASP A 61 11.59 -22.17 13.52
C ASP A 61 11.79 -22.17 15.05
N GLU A 62 13.01 -22.49 15.52
CA GLU A 62 13.39 -22.56 16.94
C GLU A 62 13.71 -21.18 17.53
N TYR A 63 14.11 -20.22 16.69
CA TYR A 63 14.55 -18.90 17.11
C TYR A 63 13.62 -17.80 16.63
N ALA A 64 13.80 -16.60 17.18
CA ALA A 64 13.25 -15.39 16.62
C ALA A 64 14.32 -14.31 16.50
N ILE A 65 14.14 -13.42 15.53
CA ILE A 65 14.97 -12.24 15.34
C ILE A 65 14.18 -11.02 15.77
N GLU A 66 14.74 -10.25 16.69
CA GLU A 66 14.17 -9.00 17.15
C GLU A 66 15.09 -7.83 16.83
N LEU A 67 14.58 -6.85 16.08
CA LEU A 67 15.17 -5.53 15.98
C LEU A 67 14.42 -4.62 16.96
N SER A 68 15.13 -4.02 17.91
CA SER A 68 14.58 -2.96 18.75
C SER A 68 15.60 -1.84 18.93
N GLY A 69 15.20 -0.63 18.51
CA GLY A 69 16.12 0.50 18.44
C GLY A 69 17.36 0.17 17.62
N ASP A 70 18.54 0.29 18.22
CA ASP A 70 19.83 0.01 17.57
C ASP A 70 20.31 -1.44 17.75
N THR A 71 19.50 -2.34 18.31
CA THR A 71 19.94 -3.70 18.64
C THR A 71 19.16 -4.74 17.86
N VAL A 72 19.88 -5.65 17.20
CA VAL A 72 19.33 -6.91 16.68
C VAL A 72 19.66 -8.05 17.65
N ARG A 73 18.68 -8.89 17.96
CA ARG A 73 18.80 -10.03 18.88
C ARG A 73 18.33 -11.31 18.23
N VAL A 74 19.00 -12.40 18.57
CA VAL A 74 18.48 -13.77 18.40
C VAL A 74 17.88 -14.20 19.73
N VAL A 75 16.65 -14.66 19.71
CA VAL A 75 15.87 -15.05 20.89
C VAL A 75 15.50 -16.51 20.78
N ASP A 76 15.67 -17.26 21.87
CA ASP A 76 15.16 -18.62 22.08
C ASP A 76 14.10 -18.55 23.20
N GLY A 77 12.83 -18.66 22.83
CA GLY A 77 11.71 -18.40 23.74
C GLY A 77 11.70 -16.95 24.22
N ASP A 78 12.02 -16.74 25.50
CA ASP A 78 12.09 -15.41 26.14
C ASP A 78 13.55 -14.92 26.35
N ASP A 79 14.55 -15.77 26.07
CA ASP A 79 15.96 -15.50 26.37
C ASP A 79 16.71 -15.00 25.12
N ALA A 80 17.37 -13.85 25.23
CA ALA A 80 18.29 -13.38 24.20
C ALA A 80 19.59 -14.19 24.23
N VAL A 81 19.81 -15.02 23.20
CA VAL A 81 21.00 -15.88 23.08
C VAL A 81 22.15 -15.18 22.35
N ALA A 82 21.83 -14.19 21.50
CA ALA A 82 22.82 -13.31 20.89
C ALA A 82 22.26 -11.90 20.70
N GLU A 83 23.14 -10.90 20.74
CA GLU A 83 22.78 -9.51 20.44
C GLU A 83 23.93 -8.74 19.79
N ARG A 84 23.61 -7.83 18.86
CA ARG A 84 24.55 -6.91 18.23
C ARG A 84 23.91 -5.55 17.99
N SER A 85 24.74 -4.51 17.95
CA SER A 85 24.31 -3.18 17.49
C SER A 85 24.28 -3.16 15.97
N VAL A 86 23.21 -2.64 15.37
CA VAL A 86 23.10 -2.51 13.90
C VAL A 86 24.02 -1.41 13.35
N THR A 87 24.41 -0.42 14.15
CA THR A 87 25.36 0.63 13.73
C THR A 87 26.80 0.41 14.20
N GLY A 88 27.00 -0.46 15.20
CA GLY A 88 28.29 -0.74 15.81
C GLY A 88 28.95 -2.06 15.40
N ALA A 89 28.20 -2.97 14.76
CA ALA A 89 28.71 -4.24 14.26
C ALA A 89 28.91 -4.20 12.74
N THR A 90 29.72 -5.13 12.22
CA THR A 90 29.85 -5.35 10.78
C THR A 90 28.93 -6.47 10.28
N PRO A 91 28.55 -6.49 8.98
CA PRO A 91 27.77 -7.58 8.41
C PRO A 91 28.41 -8.96 8.65
N GLU A 92 29.74 -9.07 8.61
CA GLU A 92 30.44 -10.33 8.87
C GLU A 92 30.28 -10.83 10.32
N GLU A 93 30.15 -9.92 11.28
CA GLU A 93 29.83 -10.28 12.67
C GLU A 93 28.39 -10.77 12.80
N GLY A 94 27.47 -10.24 11.99
CA GLY A 94 26.10 -10.75 11.86
C GLY A 94 26.07 -12.14 11.22
N ALA A 95 26.79 -12.33 10.12
CA ALA A 95 26.89 -13.60 9.41
C ALA A 95 27.44 -14.72 10.30
N ALA A 96 28.36 -14.38 11.22
CA ALA A 96 28.87 -15.33 12.20
C ALA A 96 27.78 -15.78 13.19
N ILE A 97 26.87 -14.89 13.59
CA ILE A 97 25.71 -15.24 14.42
C ILE A 97 24.73 -16.10 13.62
N ASP A 98 24.41 -15.70 12.39
CA ASP A 98 23.52 -16.48 11.53
C ASP A 98 24.03 -17.91 11.33
N ALA A 99 25.33 -18.08 11.13
CA ALA A 99 25.96 -19.40 11.02
C ALA A 99 25.97 -20.20 12.34
N GLU A 100 26.15 -19.53 13.49
CA GLU A 100 26.15 -20.16 14.81
C GLU A 100 24.79 -20.77 15.17
N TYR A 101 23.71 -20.06 14.84
CA TYR A 101 22.33 -20.46 15.16
C TYR A 101 21.58 -21.08 13.97
N GLY A 102 22.25 -21.27 12.82
CA GLY A 102 21.65 -21.91 11.64
C GLY A 102 20.52 -21.10 11.00
N LEU A 103 20.57 -19.78 11.07
CA LEU A 103 19.51 -18.88 10.61
C LEU A 103 19.52 -18.74 9.09
N ALA A 104 18.58 -19.41 8.42
CA ALA A 104 18.45 -19.36 6.97
C ALA A 104 18.12 -17.94 6.48
N GLY A 105 18.76 -17.53 5.38
CA GLY A 105 18.57 -16.20 4.80
C GLY A 105 19.41 -15.08 5.43
N GLY A 106 20.23 -15.36 6.44
CA GLY A 106 21.15 -14.37 7.02
C GLY A 106 20.48 -13.14 7.65
N PRO A 107 19.47 -13.30 8.52
CA PRO A 107 18.71 -12.16 9.05
C PRO A 107 19.55 -11.16 9.85
N VAL A 108 20.51 -11.63 10.65
CA VAL A 108 21.32 -10.75 11.50
C VAL A 108 22.32 -9.97 10.65
N GLU A 109 22.99 -10.64 9.70
CA GLU A 109 23.83 -10.01 8.68
C GLU A 109 23.04 -8.93 7.90
N GLU A 110 21.88 -9.28 7.36
CA GLU A 110 21.05 -8.41 6.54
C GLU A 110 20.62 -7.15 7.32
N LEU A 111 20.11 -7.32 8.55
CA LEU A 111 19.66 -6.19 9.36
C LEU A 111 20.81 -5.26 9.75
N ILE A 112 21.99 -5.79 10.11
CA ILE A 112 23.18 -4.96 10.38
C ILE A 112 23.61 -4.19 9.13
N ARG A 113 23.51 -4.83 7.95
CA ARG A 113 23.93 -4.25 6.68
C ARG A 113 22.97 -3.17 6.16
N ASP A 114 21.66 -3.38 6.27
CA ASP A 114 20.65 -2.63 5.51
C ASP A 114 19.90 -1.60 6.37
N VAL A 115 19.67 -1.88 7.65
CA VAL A 115 18.91 -0.98 8.55
C VAL A 115 19.57 0.40 8.71
N PRO A 116 20.91 0.52 8.90
CA PRO A 116 21.55 1.83 9.00
C PRO A 116 21.33 2.69 7.75
N ALA A 117 21.47 2.10 6.56
CA ALA A 117 21.30 2.79 5.27
C ALA A 117 19.86 3.26 5.06
N LEU A 118 18.87 2.45 5.43
CA LEU A 118 17.46 2.85 5.40
C LEU A 118 17.20 4.02 6.36
N ARG A 119 17.70 3.94 7.60
CA ARG A 119 17.50 4.99 8.61
C ARG A 119 18.19 6.30 8.25
N SER A 120 19.33 6.25 7.56
CA SER A 120 20.07 7.44 7.10
C SER A 120 19.55 8.01 5.77
N GLY A 121 18.74 7.24 5.02
CA GLY A 121 18.30 7.62 3.68
C GLY A 121 19.34 7.33 2.59
N GLU A 122 20.32 6.46 2.85
CA GLU A 122 21.41 6.08 1.94
C GLU A 122 21.02 4.88 1.07
N PHE A 123 19.96 5.04 0.28
CA PHE A 123 19.51 4.06 -0.72
C PHE A 123 19.12 4.75 -2.03
N VAL A 124 19.09 3.99 -3.12
CA VAL A 124 18.60 4.44 -4.44
C VAL A 124 17.13 4.07 -4.58
N VAL A 125 16.33 4.93 -5.22
CA VAL A 125 14.92 4.64 -5.52
C VAL A 125 14.79 4.46 -7.02
N GLU A 126 14.25 3.32 -7.43
CA GLU A 126 14.04 2.99 -8.84
C GLU A 126 12.59 2.63 -9.10
N GLY A 127 11.94 3.46 -9.91
CA GLY A 127 10.56 3.23 -10.32
C GLY A 127 10.47 2.24 -11.48
N ALA A 128 9.50 1.34 -11.40
CA ALA A 128 9.22 0.35 -12.45
C ALA A 128 7.72 0.25 -12.74
N THR A 129 7.38 -0.16 -13.96
CA THR A 129 6.01 -0.64 -14.23
C THR A 129 5.72 -1.93 -13.47
N PHE A 130 4.46 -2.37 -13.45
CA PHE A 130 4.07 -3.58 -12.70
C PHE A 130 4.87 -4.82 -13.14
N ASP A 131 4.91 -5.11 -14.44
CA ASP A 131 5.61 -6.29 -14.97
C ASP A 131 7.12 -6.20 -14.71
N GLU A 132 7.73 -5.03 -15.00
CA GLU A 132 9.16 -4.78 -14.75
C GLU A 132 9.53 -4.91 -13.27
N PHE A 133 8.64 -4.49 -12.36
CA PHE A 133 8.85 -4.58 -10.92
C PHE A 133 8.91 -6.03 -10.46
N PHE A 134 7.90 -6.84 -10.79
CA PHE A 134 7.84 -8.24 -10.37
C PHE A 134 8.88 -9.11 -11.08
N GLU A 135 9.13 -8.90 -12.38
CA GLU A 135 10.22 -9.56 -13.10
C GLU A 135 11.57 -9.30 -12.41
N ARG A 136 11.85 -8.05 -12.03
CA ARG A 136 13.11 -7.69 -11.38
C ARG A 136 13.27 -8.31 -9.99
N ILE A 137 12.26 -8.22 -9.13
CA ILE A 137 12.41 -8.69 -7.74
C ILE A 137 12.40 -10.22 -7.64
N ASN A 138 11.77 -10.93 -8.58
CA ASN A 138 11.79 -12.38 -8.63
C ASN A 138 13.19 -12.96 -8.89
N ASP A 139 14.03 -12.22 -9.64
CA ASP A 139 15.39 -12.64 -10.01
C ASP A 139 16.49 -12.01 -9.12
N ALA A 140 16.12 -11.12 -8.19
CA ALA A 140 17.06 -10.35 -7.39
C ALA A 140 17.38 -10.97 -6.01
N ASP A 141 18.50 -10.55 -5.43
CA ASP A 141 18.82 -10.77 -4.02
C ASP A 141 18.07 -9.73 -3.17
N THR A 142 16.91 -10.12 -2.65
CA THR A 142 16.01 -9.24 -1.90
C THR A 142 16.30 -9.26 -0.40
N SER A 143 16.32 -8.09 0.23
CA SER A 143 16.49 -7.94 1.68
C SER A 143 15.18 -8.15 2.44
N GLN A 144 14.77 -9.40 2.64
CA GLN A 144 13.45 -9.74 3.17
C GLN A 144 13.22 -9.27 4.62
N PHE A 145 14.24 -9.31 5.47
CA PHE A 145 14.16 -8.90 6.88
C PHE A 145 14.17 -7.38 7.02
N ALA A 146 14.94 -6.68 6.17
CA ALA A 146 14.93 -5.23 6.07
C ALA A 146 13.59 -4.71 5.51
N VAL A 147 13.01 -5.41 4.51
CA VAL A 147 11.63 -5.14 4.06
C VAL A 147 10.67 -5.33 5.22
N GLY A 148 10.76 -6.43 5.96
CA GLY A 148 9.96 -6.69 7.16
C GLY A 148 10.07 -5.55 8.18
N ALA A 149 11.29 -5.06 8.46
CA ALA A 149 11.55 -3.99 9.41
C ALA A 149 11.02 -2.60 8.95
N THR A 150 10.68 -2.46 7.67
CA THR A 150 10.04 -1.25 7.13
C THR A 150 8.51 -1.31 7.16
N ARG A 151 7.92 -2.48 7.42
CA ARG A 151 6.49 -2.63 7.72
C ARG A 151 6.26 -2.20 9.17
N ASP A 152 5.12 -1.58 9.46
CA ASP A 152 4.73 -1.31 10.86
C ASP A 152 4.01 -2.55 11.43
N GLY A 153 4.04 -2.68 12.74
CA GLY A 153 3.55 -3.87 13.44
C GLY A 153 2.03 -3.99 13.46
N TYR A 154 1.55 -5.17 13.04
CA TYR A 154 0.42 -5.92 13.61
C TYR A 154 -1.04 -5.49 13.33
N ASP A 155 -1.35 -4.94 12.15
CA ASP A 155 -2.73 -4.98 11.60
C ASP A 155 -2.77 -5.73 10.26
N TYR A 156 -2.09 -6.88 10.20
CA TYR A 156 -2.18 -7.78 9.06
C TYR A 156 -3.59 -8.35 8.95
N ALA A 157 -4.12 -8.39 7.74
CA ALA A 157 -5.30 -9.20 7.50
C ALA A 157 -4.92 -10.67 7.72
N ASP A 158 -5.81 -11.41 8.35
CA ASP A 158 -5.67 -12.84 8.50
C ASP A 158 -5.45 -13.51 7.12
N PRO A 159 -4.37 -14.30 6.93
CA PRO A 159 -4.04 -14.90 5.64
C PRO A 159 -5.18 -15.71 5.04
N ASP A 160 -5.92 -16.46 5.85
CA ASP A 160 -7.06 -17.27 5.37
C ASP A 160 -8.19 -16.37 4.85
N THR A 161 -8.42 -15.24 5.50
CA THR A 161 -9.37 -14.20 5.05
C THR A 161 -8.96 -13.61 3.71
N VAL A 162 -7.67 -13.28 3.53
CA VAL A 162 -7.13 -12.76 2.27
C VAL A 162 -7.20 -13.80 1.16
N ALA A 163 -6.84 -15.05 1.45
CA ALA A 163 -6.94 -16.17 0.52
C ALA A 163 -8.39 -16.42 0.11
N GLY A 164 -9.33 -16.36 1.06
CA GLY A 164 -10.76 -16.49 0.79
C GLY A 164 -11.32 -15.35 -0.05
N PHE A 165 -10.83 -14.12 0.15
CA PHE A 165 -11.26 -12.94 -0.60
C PHE A 165 -10.69 -12.90 -2.02
N THR A 166 -9.40 -13.20 -2.17
CA THR A 166 -8.68 -13.06 -3.45
C THR A 166 -8.67 -14.35 -4.27
N GLY A 167 -8.77 -15.51 -3.63
CA GLY A 167 -8.52 -16.81 -4.25
C GLY A 167 -7.05 -17.04 -4.60
N ALA A 168 -6.13 -16.20 -4.11
CA ALA A 168 -4.68 -16.32 -4.29
C ALA A 168 -4.01 -16.75 -2.98
N ASP A 169 -2.81 -17.31 -3.09
CA ASP A 169 -1.96 -17.58 -1.94
C ASP A 169 -1.44 -16.23 -1.39
N PRO A 170 -1.70 -15.88 -0.11
CA PRO A 170 -1.21 -14.64 0.49
C PRO A 170 0.32 -14.52 0.50
N ALA A 171 1.04 -15.65 0.41
CA ALA A 171 2.49 -15.67 0.30
C ALA A 171 3.01 -15.30 -1.10
N ASP A 172 2.14 -15.09 -2.09
CA ASP A 172 2.50 -14.69 -3.46
C ASP A 172 1.98 -13.28 -3.79
N PRO A 173 2.75 -12.22 -3.47
CA PRO A 173 2.30 -10.83 -3.66
C PRO A 173 1.89 -10.49 -5.09
N GLU A 174 2.57 -11.03 -6.11
CA GLU A 174 2.25 -10.77 -7.52
C GLU A 174 0.85 -11.29 -7.86
N ARG A 175 0.56 -12.52 -7.42
CA ARG A 175 -0.77 -13.12 -7.62
C ARG A 175 -1.83 -12.42 -6.79
N VAL A 176 -1.52 -12.00 -5.56
CA VAL A 176 -2.42 -11.21 -4.71
C VAL A 176 -2.80 -9.89 -5.38
N VAL A 177 -1.85 -9.12 -5.92
CA VAL A 177 -2.14 -7.87 -6.65
C VAL A 177 -3.13 -8.10 -7.79
N THR A 178 -2.87 -9.12 -8.60
CA THR A 178 -3.70 -9.44 -9.77
C THR A 178 -5.09 -9.92 -9.36
N ALA A 179 -5.16 -10.73 -8.30
CA ALA A 179 -6.40 -11.27 -7.78
C ALA A 179 -7.27 -10.21 -7.08
N LEU A 180 -6.67 -9.25 -6.35
CA LEU A 180 -7.38 -8.13 -5.73
C LEU A 180 -8.17 -7.29 -6.72
N ARG A 181 -7.62 -7.05 -7.92
CA ARG A 181 -8.35 -6.37 -9.00
C ARG A 181 -9.66 -7.09 -9.31
N THR A 182 -9.65 -8.42 -9.37
CA THR A 182 -10.83 -9.22 -9.66
C THR A 182 -11.79 -9.25 -8.47
N ALA A 183 -11.26 -9.46 -7.26
CA ALA A 183 -12.06 -9.51 -6.03
C ALA A 183 -12.77 -8.19 -5.73
N PHE A 184 -12.09 -7.04 -5.85
CA PHE A 184 -12.74 -5.73 -5.67
C PHE A 184 -13.84 -5.47 -6.69
N ARG A 185 -13.65 -5.94 -7.92
CA ARG A 185 -14.67 -5.85 -8.96
C ARG A 185 -15.87 -6.74 -8.66
N GLU A 186 -15.66 -7.93 -8.14
CA GLU A 186 -16.72 -8.90 -7.84
C GLU A 186 -17.51 -8.52 -6.58
N HIS A 187 -16.83 -8.06 -5.55
CA HIS A 187 -17.38 -7.84 -4.22
C HIS A 187 -17.68 -6.38 -3.88
N SER A 188 -17.39 -5.43 -4.80
CA SER A 188 -17.60 -4.01 -4.53
C SER A 188 -17.83 -3.17 -5.78
N SER A 189 -18.08 -1.89 -5.54
CA SER A 189 -18.22 -0.85 -6.56
C SER A 189 -17.66 0.45 -6.02
N TYR A 190 -17.33 1.39 -6.90
CA TYR A 190 -16.86 2.69 -6.45
C TYR A 190 -18.00 3.45 -5.76
N ASP A 191 -17.79 3.96 -4.56
CA ASP A 191 -18.84 4.65 -3.78
C ASP A 191 -19.13 6.07 -4.34
N LYS A 192 -19.85 6.10 -5.46
CA LYS A 192 -20.30 7.35 -6.10
C LYS A 192 -21.16 8.22 -5.16
N PRO A 193 -22.11 7.67 -4.38
CA PRO A 193 -22.90 8.48 -3.46
C PRO A 193 -22.04 9.29 -2.49
N ARG A 194 -21.05 8.65 -1.85
CA ARG A 194 -20.14 9.34 -0.94
C ARG A 194 -19.20 10.28 -1.69
N TYR A 195 -18.80 9.99 -2.92
CA TYR A 195 -18.01 10.91 -3.77
C TYR A 195 -18.77 12.20 -4.08
N VAL A 196 -20.05 12.08 -4.47
CA VAL A 196 -20.92 13.23 -4.74
C VAL A 196 -21.17 14.02 -3.46
N ALA A 197 -21.42 13.34 -2.34
CA ALA A 197 -21.60 13.98 -1.03
C ALA A 197 -20.37 14.82 -0.67
N GLY A 198 -19.17 14.24 -0.82
CA GLY A 198 -17.91 14.94 -0.59
C GLY A 198 -17.66 16.12 -1.51
N SER A 199 -18.02 15.99 -2.79
CA SER A 199 -17.92 17.08 -3.75
C SER A 199 -18.81 18.27 -3.36
N ILE A 200 -20.02 18.02 -2.85
CA ILE A 200 -20.94 19.05 -2.36
C ILE A 200 -20.40 19.68 -1.07
N GLU A 201 -19.99 18.85 -0.13
CA GLU A 201 -19.40 19.27 1.15
C GLU A 201 -18.24 20.24 0.92
N ASP A 202 -17.29 19.89 0.06
CA ASP A 202 -16.07 20.68 -0.12
C ASP A 202 -16.31 21.95 -0.96
N ASN A 203 -17.12 21.88 -2.02
CA ASN A 203 -17.24 22.97 -3.01
C ASN A 203 -18.45 23.89 -2.79
N VAL A 204 -19.50 23.41 -2.13
CA VAL A 204 -20.74 24.16 -1.91
C VAL A 204 -20.87 24.56 -0.45
N LEU A 205 -20.56 23.63 0.46
CA LEU A 205 -20.67 23.84 1.90
C LEU A 205 -19.35 24.26 2.56
N PHE A 206 -18.25 24.29 1.80
CA PHE A 206 -16.91 24.66 2.28
C PHE A 206 -16.50 23.92 3.55
N GLY A 207 -16.83 22.63 3.64
CA GLY A 207 -16.52 21.77 4.79
C GLY A 207 -17.34 22.06 6.05
N ALA A 208 -18.41 22.85 5.98
CA ALA A 208 -19.22 23.21 7.14
C ALA A 208 -20.00 22.02 7.75
N VAL A 209 -20.15 20.92 7.01
CA VAL A 209 -20.93 19.75 7.41
C VAL A 209 -20.29 18.49 6.83
N ASP A 210 -20.15 17.43 7.63
CA ASP A 210 -19.76 16.11 7.15
C ASP A 210 -20.97 15.39 6.55
N LEU A 211 -21.05 15.40 5.21
CA LEU A 211 -22.08 14.70 4.44
C LEU A 211 -21.70 13.26 4.15
N ARG A 212 -20.39 12.96 4.10
CA ARG A 212 -19.84 11.65 3.72
C ARG A 212 -20.24 10.56 4.71
N LYS A 213 -20.26 10.85 6.02
CA LYS A 213 -20.66 9.91 7.09
C LYS A 213 -22.00 9.21 6.90
N HIS A 214 -22.91 9.80 6.12
CA HIS A 214 -24.25 9.23 5.88
C HIS A 214 -24.27 8.14 4.81
N PHE A 215 -23.15 7.96 4.12
CA PHE A 215 -22.95 6.99 3.05
C PHE A 215 -21.89 5.95 3.39
N GLU A 216 -21.20 6.09 4.52
CA GLU A 216 -20.26 5.09 5.00
C GLU A 216 -20.96 3.75 5.28
N SER A 217 -20.29 2.67 4.90
CA SER A 217 -20.62 1.28 5.19
C SER A 217 -19.38 0.58 5.76
N PRO A 218 -19.52 -0.58 6.40
CA PRO A 218 -18.39 -1.46 6.68
C PRO A 218 -17.63 -1.79 5.39
N VAL A 219 -16.30 -1.94 5.50
CA VAL A 219 -15.38 -2.09 4.36
C VAL A 219 -14.31 -3.17 4.60
N ASP A 220 -14.40 -3.92 5.69
CA ASP A 220 -13.57 -5.11 5.92
C ASP A 220 -13.89 -6.24 4.92
N PHE A 221 -13.02 -7.24 4.85
CA PHE A 221 -13.14 -8.33 3.88
C PHE A 221 -14.46 -9.12 4.03
N GLU A 222 -14.91 -9.36 5.27
CA GLU A 222 -16.17 -10.05 5.53
C GLU A 222 -17.39 -9.24 5.03
N ALA A 223 -17.40 -7.92 5.28
CA ALA A 223 -18.43 -7.01 4.80
C ALA A 223 -18.47 -6.92 3.26
N LEU A 224 -17.30 -6.98 2.61
CA LEU A 224 -17.20 -7.02 1.15
C LEU A 224 -17.76 -8.33 0.60
N GLN A 225 -17.37 -9.48 1.15
CA GLN A 225 -17.85 -10.79 0.69
C GLN A 225 -19.34 -11.00 0.93
N SER A 226 -19.87 -10.52 2.06
CA SER A 226 -21.29 -10.64 2.42
C SER A 226 -22.20 -9.64 1.67
N GLY A 227 -21.61 -8.67 0.97
CA GLY A 227 -22.35 -7.61 0.28
C GLY A 227 -22.97 -6.57 1.22
N GLU A 228 -22.50 -6.47 2.46
CA GLU A 228 -22.89 -5.40 3.40
C GLU A 228 -22.28 -4.05 2.98
N ALA A 229 -21.09 -4.08 2.38
CA ALA A 229 -20.41 -2.90 1.85
C ALA A 229 -21.22 -2.29 0.69
N THR A 230 -21.48 -0.98 0.76
CA THR A 230 -22.18 -0.26 -0.32
C THR A 230 -21.25 0.29 -1.40
N GLY A 231 -19.94 0.16 -1.19
CA GLY A 231 -18.88 0.54 -2.12
C GLY A 231 -17.59 0.91 -1.39
N LEU A 232 -16.53 1.13 -2.17
CA LEU A 232 -15.21 1.56 -1.69
C LEU A 232 -14.80 2.88 -2.35
N PHE A 233 -14.02 3.69 -1.63
CA PHE A 233 -13.18 4.74 -2.18
C PHE A 233 -11.78 4.22 -2.47
N CYS A 234 -11.05 5.00 -3.25
CA CYS A 234 -9.61 4.87 -3.43
C CYS A 234 -8.85 4.68 -2.11
N THR A 235 -9.21 5.37 -1.02
CA THR A 235 -8.53 5.23 0.27
C THR A 235 -8.72 3.86 0.89
N GLU A 236 -9.91 3.27 0.79
CA GLU A 236 -10.18 1.93 1.34
C GLU A 236 -9.65 0.83 0.42
N LEU A 237 -9.67 1.04 -0.90
CA LEU A 237 -8.99 0.17 -1.86
C LEU A 237 -7.49 0.10 -1.54
N THR A 238 -6.84 1.25 -1.30
CA THR A 238 -5.43 1.31 -0.92
C THR A 238 -5.15 0.56 0.37
N ARG A 239 -6.00 0.75 1.40
CA ARG A 239 -5.88 0.08 2.69
C ARG A 239 -6.05 -1.43 2.59
N ARG A 240 -7.12 -1.91 1.93
CA ARG A 240 -7.37 -3.35 1.74
C ARG A 240 -6.27 -4.02 0.92
N ALA A 241 -5.72 -3.32 -0.08
CA ALA A 241 -4.59 -3.84 -0.85
C ALA A 241 -3.33 -3.99 0.02
N ALA A 242 -3.03 -3.01 0.87
CA ALA A 242 -1.89 -3.09 1.79
C ALA A 242 -2.04 -4.21 2.82
N GLU A 243 -3.19 -4.29 3.48
CA GLU A 243 -3.49 -5.37 4.44
C GLU A 243 -3.37 -6.76 3.81
N SER A 244 -3.75 -6.90 2.53
CA SER A 244 -3.62 -8.16 1.79
C SER A 244 -2.16 -8.51 1.46
N LEU A 245 -1.38 -7.52 1.03
CA LEU A 245 0.04 -7.72 0.65
C LEU A 245 0.96 -7.88 1.86
N HIS A 246 0.48 -7.51 3.05
CA HIS A 246 1.18 -7.70 4.31
C HIS A 246 0.64 -8.87 5.13
N ALA A 247 -0.32 -9.63 4.61
CA ALA A 247 -0.99 -10.71 5.35
C ALA A 247 -0.02 -11.74 5.94
N VAL A 248 1.08 -12.03 5.25
CA VAL A 248 2.17 -12.88 5.74
C VAL A 248 3.43 -12.07 6.05
N PRO A 249 4.28 -12.51 6.99
CA PRO A 249 5.59 -11.91 7.22
C PRO A 249 6.43 -11.81 5.93
N ALA A 250 7.27 -10.79 5.83
CA ALA A 250 8.05 -10.53 4.62
C ALA A 250 8.99 -11.71 4.25
N HIS A 251 9.56 -12.37 5.26
CA HIS A 251 10.46 -13.51 5.08
C HIS A 251 9.74 -14.83 4.74
N GLU A 252 8.41 -14.84 4.76
CA GLU A 252 7.57 -15.98 4.33
C GLU A 252 6.95 -15.78 2.94
N ALA A 253 7.04 -14.57 2.38
CA ALA A 253 6.55 -14.28 1.04
C ALA A 253 7.52 -14.79 -0.03
N THR A 254 7.01 -15.20 -1.20
CA THR A 254 7.84 -15.59 -2.35
C THR A 254 8.75 -14.46 -2.83
N VAL A 255 8.26 -13.22 -2.73
CA VAL A 255 9.02 -11.99 -2.90
C VAL A 255 8.63 -11.00 -1.79
N PRO A 256 9.58 -10.47 -1.00
CA PRO A 256 9.24 -9.59 0.11
C PRO A 256 8.84 -8.21 -0.44
N VAL A 257 7.63 -7.76 -0.10
CA VAL A 257 7.16 -6.42 -0.48
C VAL A 257 6.74 -5.57 0.72
N VAL A 258 6.78 -4.26 0.59
CA VAL A 258 6.21 -3.28 1.51
C VAL A 258 5.25 -2.38 0.74
N THR A 259 4.20 -1.91 1.42
CA THR A 259 3.16 -1.12 0.78
C THR A 259 3.05 0.26 1.38
N MET A 260 2.60 1.21 0.58
CA MET A 260 2.48 2.61 0.95
C MET A 260 1.11 3.13 0.55
N PHE A 261 0.58 4.03 1.37
CA PHE A 261 -0.52 4.90 0.99
C PHE A 261 0.04 6.13 0.28
N VAL A 262 -0.30 6.30 -1.01
CA VAL A 262 0.15 7.44 -1.81
C VAL A 262 -1.02 8.37 -2.08
N SER A 263 -0.86 9.64 -1.74
CA SER A 263 -1.88 10.68 -1.90
C SER A 263 -1.56 11.57 -3.11
N ASP A 264 -2.50 11.72 -4.06
CA ASP A 264 -2.50 12.81 -5.05
C ASP A 264 -3.54 13.87 -4.62
N THR A 265 -3.07 14.89 -3.92
CA THR A 265 -3.92 15.98 -3.42
C THR A 265 -4.56 16.82 -4.54
N ARG A 266 -4.01 16.81 -5.76
CA ARG A 266 -4.57 17.55 -6.91
C ARG A 266 -5.93 17.00 -7.33
N HIS A 267 -6.12 15.69 -7.18
CA HIS A 267 -7.35 14.99 -7.57
C HIS A 267 -8.08 14.35 -6.40
N LYS A 268 -7.61 14.57 -5.15
CA LYS A 268 -8.12 13.91 -3.94
C LYS A 268 -8.18 12.40 -4.11
N HIS A 269 -7.13 11.85 -4.69
CA HIS A 269 -7.01 10.45 -5.03
C HIS A 269 -5.96 9.79 -4.16
N ALA A 270 -6.14 8.48 -3.92
CA ALA A 270 -5.18 7.67 -3.21
C ALA A 270 -4.93 6.39 -4.00
N TYR A 271 -3.70 5.90 -3.98
CA TYR A 271 -3.32 4.66 -4.64
C TYR A 271 -2.23 3.96 -3.85
N THR A 272 -1.98 2.69 -4.14
CA THR A 272 -1.03 1.87 -3.37
C THR A 272 0.36 1.99 -3.98
N GLY A 273 1.36 2.35 -3.20
CA GLY A 273 2.76 2.08 -3.55
C GLY A 273 3.13 0.67 -3.12
N VAL A 274 3.91 -0.03 -3.93
CA VAL A 274 4.49 -1.34 -3.59
C VAL A 274 5.96 -1.27 -3.88
N ALA A 275 6.80 -1.64 -2.91
CA ALA A 275 8.23 -1.63 -3.06
C ALA A 275 8.84 -2.92 -2.51
N SER A 276 10.07 -3.19 -2.93
CA SER A 276 10.96 -4.18 -2.33
C SER A 276 12.34 -3.57 -2.17
N LEU A 277 13.16 -4.17 -1.32
CA LEU A 277 14.56 -3.80 -1.13
C LEU A 277 15.44 -4.89 -1.70
N LEU A 278 16.42 -4.48 -2.49
CA LEU A 278 17.35 -5.37 -3.16
C LEU A 278 18.77 -4.81 -3.11
N ARG A 279 19.75 -5.71 -3.19
CA ARG A 279 21.16 -5.36 -3.29
C ARG A 279 21.64 -5.57 -4.73
N GLU A 280 22.16 -4.51 -5.34
CA GLU A 280 22.76 -4.55 -6.67
C GLU A 280 24.14 -3.91 -6.62
N ASP A 281 25.18 -4.64 -7.03
CA ASP A 281 26.58 -4.19 -7.02
C ASP A 281 27.05 -3.60 -5.67
N GLY A 282 26.43 -4.03 -4.57
CA GLY A 282 26.70 -3.56 -3.21
C GLY A 282 25.87 -2.36 -2.76
N ASP A 283 25.09 -1.73 -3.63
CA ASP A 283 24.19 -0.63 -3.30
C ASP A 283 22.82 -1.15 -2.84
N LEU A 284 22.20 -0.45 -1.89
CA LEU A 284 20.81 -0.73 -1.47
C LEU A 284 19.86 0.02 -2.40
N VAL A 285 19.02 -0.74 -3.11
CA VAL A 285 18.05 -0.24 -4.07
C VAL A 285 16.64 -0.53 -3.57
N MET A 286 15.78 0.48 -3.60
CA MET A 286 14.35 0.36 -3.40
C MET A 286 13.67 0.38 -4.77
N ALA A 287 13.36 -0.81 -5.29
CA ALA A 287 12.47 -0.90 -6.45
C ALA A 287 11.04 -0.57 -5.99
N ILE A 288 10.33 0.23 -6.77
CA ILE A 288 8.98 0.68 -6.43
C ILE A 288 8.07 0.73 -7.66
N THR A 289 6.82 0.28 -7.48
CA THR A 289 5.74 0.48 -8.43
C THR A 289 4.50 1.05 -7.72
N PHE A 290 3.49 1.47 -8.49
CA PHE A 290 2.27 2.05 -7.97
C PHE A 290 1.06 1.34 -8.58
N LEU A 291 0.03 1.09 -7.79
CA LEU A 291 -1.17 0.33 -8.14
C LEU A 291 -2.42 1.16 -7.86
N ASP A 292 -3.21 1.44 -8.89
CA ASP A 292 -4.52 2.09 -8.75
C ASP A 292 -5.67 1.12 -9.07
N TYR A 293 -6.38 0.70 -8.02
CA TYR A 293 -7.55 -0.17 -8.10
C TYR A 293 -8.86 0.58 -8.31
N MET A 294 -8.88 1.93 -8.29
CA MET A 294 -10.13 2.70 -8.47
C MET A 294 -10.84 2.30 -9.76
N HIS A 295 -10.07 2.08 -10.82
CA HIS A 295 -10.63 1.69 -12.10
C HIS A 295 -11.38 0.36 -11.98
N SER A 296 -10.84 -0.65 -11.27
CA SER A 296 -11.49 -1.97 -11.11
C SER A 296 -12.94 -1.90 -10.62
N THR A 297 -13.28 -0.89 -9.82
CA THR A 297 -14.62 -0.71 -9.22
C THR A 297 -15.52 0.30 -9.96
N LEU A 298 -15.01 0.94 -11.03
CA LEU A 298 -15.75 1.89 -11.87
C LEU A 298 -16.42 1.26 -13.12
N TYR A 299 -16.07 0.01 -13.48
CA TYR A 299 -16.40 -0.58 -14.80
C TYR A 299 -17.89 -0.83 -15.05
N ASP A 300 -18.65 -1.30 -14.06
CA ASP A 300 -20.05 -1.72 -14.28
C ASP A 300 -21.02 -0.55 -14.42
N ASP A 301 -20.51 0.66 -14.26
CA ASP A 301 -21.31 1.80 -13.86
C ASP A 301 -21.29 2.93 -14.90
N LEU A 302 -20.53 2.76 -15.99
CA LEU A 302 -20.41 3.70 -17.11
C LEU A 302 -20.41 3.04 -18.52
N TYR A 303 -20.47 1.70 -18.64
CA TYR A 303 -20.41 0.98 -19.94
C TYR A 303 -19.24 1.42 -20.85
N LEU A 304 -18.13 1.88 -20.28
CA LEU A 304 -16.97 2.42 -21.01
C LEU A 304 -15.73 1.49 -20.88
N THR A 305 -15.93 0.20 -21.11
CA THR A 305 -14.89 -0.84 -21.12
C THR A 305 -13.75 -0.55 -22.10
N GLY A 306 -14.00 0.18 -23.19
CA GLY A 306 -12.99 0.44 -24.23
C GLY A 306 -12.11 1.69 -24.03
N VAL A 307 -12.38 2.53 -23.04
CA VAL A 307 -11.69 3.84 -22.87
C VAL A 307 -10.90 3.93 -21.56
N LEU A 308 -11.23 3.10 -20.55
CA LEU A 308 -10.77 3.25 -19.18
C LEU A 308 -9.64 2.28 -18.75
N GLY A 309 -9.17 1.41 -19.64
CA GLY A 309 -8.04 0.49 -19.40
C GLY A 309 -8.45 -0.89 -18.89
N ASP A 310 -7.48 -1.66 -18.38
CA ASP A 310 -7.67 -3.00 -17.82
C ASP A 310 -7.75 -2.95 -16.28
N GLY A 311 -8.49 -2.03 -15.67
CA GLY A 311 -8.83 -2.09 -14.23
C GLY A 311 -7.75 -2.02 -13.14
N LEU A 312 -6.47 -2.15 -13.46
CA LEU A 312 -5.33 -1.83 -12.61
C LEU A 312 -4.45 -0.84 -13.39
N ASP A 313 -4.38 0.41 -12.93
CA ASP A 313 -3.55 1.41 -13.59
C ASP A 313 -2.22 1.52 -12.85
N ALA A 314 -1.22 0.79 -13.34
CA ALA A 314 0.08 0.70 -12.67
C ALA A 314 1.06 1.77 -13.18
N TYR A 315 1.65 2.51 -12.25
CA TYR A 315 2.77 3.44 -12.48
C TYR A 315 2.64 4.22 -13.81
N ASN A 316 1.68 5.14 -13.97
CA ASN A 316 1.35 5.78 -15.26
C ASN A 316 1.58 7.31 -15.30
N SER A 317 1.26 7.97 -16.42
CA SER A 317 1.43 9.42 -16.59
C SER A 317 0.34 10.29 -15.96
N ARG A 318 -0.70 9.69 -15.35
CA ARG A 318 -1.87 10.41 -14.81
C ARG A 318 -1.72 10.75 -13.32
N HIS A 319 -0.88 10.00 -12.60
CA HIS A 319 -0.73 10.12 -11.14
C HIS A 319 0.45 11.00 -10.75
N ARG A 320 0.37 11.58 -9.55
CA ARG A 320 1.48 12.25 -8.87
C ARG A 320 1.42 11.96 -7.37
N ALA A 321 2.55 11.60 -6.77
CA ALA A 321 2.68 11.55 -5.33
C ALA A 321 2.81 12.98 -4.76
N THR A 322 1.89 13.36 -3.87
CA THR A 322 2.05 14.54 -3.00
C THR A 322 2.66 14.13 -1.68
N ASP A 323 2.12 13.05 -1.10
CA ASP A 323 2.57 12.47 0.15
C ASP A 323 2.64 10.95 -0.02
N ILE A 324 3.64 10.33 0.62
CA ILE A 324 3.79 8.88 0.69
C ILE A 324 3.86 8.50 2.15
N TYR A 325 2.85 7.80 2.64
CA TYR A 325 2.84 7.23 3.98
C TYR A 325 3.12 5.75 3.85
N TRP A 326 4.10 5.26 4.60
CA TRP A 326 4.30 3.82 4.73
C TRP A 326 3.07 3.24 5.38
N HIS A 327 2.53 2.15 4.78
CA HIS A 327 1.35 1.55 5.36
C HIS A 327 1.75 0.99 6.72
N ARG A 328 1.18 1.65 7.73
CA ARG A 328 1.31 1.32 9.13
C ARG A 328 0.20 0.37 9.53
#